data_AF-A0A3E4TNT7-F1
#
_entry.id   AF-A0A3E4TNT7-F1
#
_cell.length_a   1.000
_cell.length_b   1.000
_cell.length_c   1.000
_cell.angle_alpha   90.00
_cell.angle_beta   90.00
_cell.angle_gamma   90.00
#
_symmetry.space_group_name_H-M   'P 1'
#
loop_
_entity.id
_entity.type
_entity.pdbx_description
1 polymer ?
#
loop_
_entity_poly.entity_id
_entity_poly.type
_entity_poly.pdbx_seq_one_letter_code
_entity_poly.pdbx_strand_id
1 'polypeptide(L)'
;MKGLLQKNCLIRDSGSDILNQLYQTPNGKIFHTEDGYMTGRRFSHQFLSSLLTDQNICQLTNETPVFIDAPTGCGKTTFAMEHILPLTKQKGKRILILCSRTALKSQYQYDAIKREAPELLEQLTPVGIQKQSSIGVVDIYTYQAFQYQLKQKPLGFFQQYGSVIFDECHFFIYDAAFNEYTREILDDCIKKLHHCLRFYLTATPESCLDEIVKLEKTYSSKILKIGANNCKSQFFLYSIEKDYSYIKPCFFTDDSDIIDIIKEDSSSSKYLVCVDNKELGQKLQKLLGDIAEYIDAEGKNNDKADFVDSIIQTETYDKKVLIATSFLDVGVNLTDEHLQKIVIYSTNKTHFIQSIGRKRRLTNETVTLYIKIPDLTYIKKLCGHLKVDLAQMLEYKNQLKTLVRHGLSSFAFPYYISCVNGEYQINYNGFTFTNLSSRITELQNMIRHAETAYSTNEGFAYHYLQWLNLERLYPECHWLGNTPDDMESEMHSFINNYINKELSREMFTQFCAEFLTQYNQLFPHKKLRSDRSPGINKLKRVIAEHNWSYRITTIKNNGTTYRIEKG
;
A
#
# COMPACT_ATOMS: atom_id res chain seq x y z
N MET A 1 28.66 12.87 -18.44
CA MET A 1 28.73 11.85 -17.37
C MET A 1 29.74 12.31 -16.34
N LYS A 2 29.37 12.23 -15.05
CA LYS A 2 29.91 12.97 -13.87
C LYS A 2 29.44 14.42 -13.80
N GLY A 3 28.52 14.69 -12.87
CA GLY A 3 28.05 16.03 -12.52
C GLY A 3 26.61 16.33 -12.93
N LEU A 4 25.62 15.63 -12.35
CA LEU A 4 24.25 16.11 -12.12
C LEU A 4 23.38 15.10 -11.33
N LEU A 5 24.00 14.36 -10.40
CA LEU A 5 23.31 13.51 -9.41
C LEU A 5 23.42 14.10 -7.98
N GLN A 6 23.86 15.35 -7.83
CA GLN A 6 23.92 16.05 -6.55
C GLN A 6 22.98 17.25 -6.54
N LYS A 7 21.70 16.97 -6.33
CA LYS A 7 20.77 17.77 -5.52
C LYS A 7 19.54 16.91 -5.23
N ASN A 8 19.77 15.81 -4.52
CA ASN A 8 18.72 15.13 -3.76
C ASN A 8 18.31 16.05 -2.60
N CYS A 9 17.44 17.02 -2.87
CA CYS A 9 16.40 17.36 -1.91
C CYS A 9 15.19 16.47 -2.22
N LEU A 10 15.38 15.16 -2.02
CA LEU A 10 14.26 14.23 -1.84
C LEU A 10 13.72 14.53 -0.44
N ILE A 11 12.75 15.46 -0.40
CA ILE A 11 11.99 15.76 0.81
C ILE A 11 11.24 14.46 1.14
N ARG A 12 11.65 13.83 2.24
CA ARG A 12 11.06 12.59 2.74
C ARG A 12 9.56 12.79 2.95
N ASP A 13 8.79 11.74 2.64
CA ASP A 13 7.38 11.64 3.01
C ASP A 13 7.21 12.10 4.46
N SER A 14 6.18 12.93 4.69
CA SER A 14 5.67 13.32 6.00
C SER A 14 5.01 12.12 6.70
N GLY A 15 5.75 11.01 6.82
CA GLY A 15 5.40 9.85 7.63
C GLY A 15 5.76 10.09 9.09
N SER A 16 5.29 9.17 9.94
CA SER A 16 5.65 9.05 11.36
C SER A 16 7.12 9.40 11.60
N ASP A 17 7.39 10.33 12.52
CA ASP A 17 8.75 10.71 12.94
C ASP A 17 9.53 9.48 13.44
N ILE A 18 8.82 8.54 14.09
CA ILE A 18 9.35 7.26 14.51
C ILE A 18 9.87 6.45 13.31
N LEU A 19 9.05 6.26 12.27
CA LEU A 19 9.47 5.49 11.09
C LEU A 19 10.60 6.18 10.34
N ASN A 20 10.56 7.51 10.23
CA ASN A 20 11.63 8.27 9.59
C ASN A 20 12.97 8.08 10.31
N GLN A 21 12.99 8.11 11.65
CA GLN A 21 14.19 7.85 12.44
C GLN A 21 14.64 6.39 12.33
N LEU A 22 13.70 5.43 12.37
CA LEU A 22 14.00 4.01 12.20
C LEU A 22 14.63 3.73 10.84
N TYR A 23 14.08 4.29 9.75
CA TYR A 23 14.57 4.05 8.40
C TYR A 23 15.94 4.70 8.13
N GLN A 24 16.37 5.66 8.94
CA GLN A 24 17.73 6.20 8.90
C GLN A 24 18.74 5.38 9.72
N THR A 25 18.24 4.48 10.57
CA THR A 25 19.08 3.66 11.44
C THR A 25 19.76 2.56 10.62
N PRO A 26 21.08 2.36 10.74
CA PRO A 26 21.77 1.30 10.02
C PRO A 26 21.21 -0.09 10.34
N ASN A 27 21.33 -1.01 9.38
CA ASN A 27 20.86 -2.39 9.52
C ASN A 27 21.31 -3.05 10.85
N GLY A 28 20.35 -3.58 11.60
CA GLY A 28 20.54 -4.24 12.89
C GLY A 28 20.88 -3.32 14.06
N LYS A 29 21.07 -2.01 13.85
CA LYS A 29 21.34 -1.07 14.94
C LYS A 29 20.06 -0.69 15.67
N ILE A 30 20.25 -0.33 16.93
CA ILE A 30 19.17 0.06 17.83
C ILE A 30 18.93 1.56 17.69
N PHE A 31 17.65 1.90 17.58
CA PHE A 31 17.13 3.25 17.71
C PHE A 31 16.27 3.36 18.97
N HIS A 32 16.31 4.50 19.65
CA HIS A 32 15.47 4.80 20.80
C HIS A 32 14.76 6.12 20.57
N THR A 33 13.48 6.21 20.96
CA THR A 33 12.79 7.50 21.01
C THR A 33 13.41 8.39 22.08
N GLU A 34 13.26 9.71 21.93
CA GLU A 34 13.84 10.71 22.86
C GLU A 34 13.39 10.48 24.32
N ASP A 35 12.16 10.03 24.51
CA ASP A 35 11.59 9.72 25.83
C ASP A 35 11.98 8.33 26.38
N GLY A 36 12.73 7.54 25.60
CA GLY A 36 13.17 6.18 25.92
C GLY A 36 12.06 5.14 26.02
N TYR A 37 10.80 5.48 25.68
CA TYR A 37 9.68 4.53 25.77
C TYR A 37 9.77 3.45 24.70
N MET A 38 10.23 3.79 23.49
CA MET A 38 10.27 2.87 22.37
C MET A 38 11.70 2.54 21.95
N THR A 39 11.91 1.29 21.52
CA THR A 39 13.17 0.80 20.99
C THR A 39 12.93 0.10 19.66
N GLY A 40 13.56 0.60 18.61
CA GLY A 40 13.40 0.13 17.24
C GLY A 40 14.64 -0.56 16.69
N ARG A 41 14.45 -1.53 15.79
CA ARG A 41 15.50 -2.15 14.97
C ARG A 41 14.98 -2.40 13.56
N ARG A 42 15.82 -2.11 12.56
CA ARG A 42 15.55 -2.34 11.14
C ARG A 42 16.46 -3.43 10.58
N PHE A 43 15.92 -4.31 9.76
CA PHE A 43 16.64 -5.43 9.15
C PHE A 43 16.41 -5.51 7.66
N SER A 44 17.47 -5.70 6.86
CA SER A 44 17.36 -5.69 5.40
C SER A 44 16.78 -6.98 4.82
N HIS A 45 17.20 -8.17 5.26
CA HIS A 45 16.70 -9.44 4.72
C HIS A 45 16.78 -10.55 5.77
N GLN A 46 15.72 -10.76 6.55
CA GLN A 46 15.61 -11.85 7.52
C GLN A 46 14.16 -12.30 7.68
N PHE A 47 13.94 -13.60 7.87
CA PHE A 47 12.64 -14.10 8.31
C PHE A 47 12.38 -13.68 9.77
N LEU A 48 11.12 -13.46 10.13
CA LEU A 48 10.78 -13.00 11.47
C LEU A 48 11.24 -13.99 12.56
N SER A 49 11.18 -15.29 12.27
CA SER A 49 11.67 -16.38 13.13
C SER A 49 13.17 -16.30 13.43
N SER A 50 13.97 -15.74 12.53
CA SER A 50 15.41 -15.51 12.75
C SER A 50 15.70 -14.27 13.58
N LEU A 51 14.77 -13.30 13.62
CA LEU A 51 14.89 -12.05 14.37
C LEU A 51 14.43 -12.19 15.81
N LEU A 52 13.29 -12.86 16.00
CA LEU A 52 12.66 -13.11 17.29
C LEU A 52 12.73 -14.60 17.57
N THR A 53 13.88 -15.05 18.07
CA THR A 53 14.06 -16.43 18.52
C THR A 53 13.21 -16.70 19.77
N ASP A 54 12.91 -17.98 20.02
CA ASP A 54 12.16 -18.39 21.22
C ASP A 54 12.81 -17.88 22.51
N GLN A 55 14.14 -17.80 22.55
CA GLN A 55 14.89 -17.24 23.68
C GLN A 55 14.60 -15.75 23.88
N ASN A 56 14.56 -14.96 22.80
CA ASN A 56 14.23 -13.53 22.89
C ASN A 56 12.76 -13.32 23.24
N ILE A 57 11.86 -14.13 22.69
CA ILE A 57 10.43 -14.05 22.99
C ILE A 57 10.14 -14.38 24.46
N CYS A 58 10.85 -15.37 25.05
CA CYS A 58 10.68 -15.72 26.45
C CYS A 58 11.03 -14.59 27.44
N GLN A 59 11.85 -13.62 27.00
CA GLN A 59 12.22 -12.45 27.81
C GLN A 59 11.18 -11.32 27.73
N LEU A 60 10.25 -11.39 26.77
CA LEU A 60 9.18 -10.41 26.63
C LEU A 60 8.10 -10.63 27.69
N THR A 61 7.52 -9.52 28.16
CA THR A 61 6.45 -9.49 29.15
C THR A 61 5.27 -8.67 28.65
N ASN A 62 4.19 -8.65 29.42
CA ASN A 62 3.02 -7.82 29.13
C ASN A 62 3.32 -6.31 29.18
N GLU A 63 4.45 -5.91 29.79
CA GLU A 63 4.97 -4.55 29.81
C GLU A 63 5.83 -4.20 28.58
N THR A 64 6.06 -5.19 27.70
CA THR A 64 6.82 -5.05 26.46
C THR A 64 6.00 -5.36 25.20
N PRO A 65 5.03 -4.51 24.80
CA PRO A 65 4.35 -4.67 23.52
C PRO A 65 5.33 -4.66 22.36
N VAL A 66 5.04 -5.45 21.34
CA VAL A 66 5.90 -5.59 20.17
C VAL A 66 5.14 -5.23 18.91
N PHE A 67 5.68 -4.32 18.12
CA PHE A 67 5.21 -3.97 16.79
C PHE A 67 6.16 -4.51 15.74
N ILE A 68 5.60 -5.15 14.72
CA ILE A 68 6.33 -5.82 13.67
C ILE A 68 5.83 -5.27 12.33
N ASP A 69 6.63 -4.38 11.76
CA ASP A 69 6.54 -3.96 10.36
C ASP A 69 7.22 -5.02 9.50
N ALA A 70 6.43 -5.89 8.88
CA ALA A 70 6.93 -6.97 8.06
C ALA A 70 6.10 -7.13 6.78
N PRO A 71 6.74 -7.33 5.61
CA PRO A 71 6.04 -7.60 4.37
C PRO A 71 5.08 -8.80 4.48
N THR A 72 4.06 -8.81 3.65
CA THR A 72 3.29 -10.03 3.37
C THR A 72 4.23 -11.11 2.84
N GLY A 73 4.15 -12.31 3.39
CA GLY A 73 5.01 -13.44 2.99
C GLY A 73 6.26 -13.63 3.85
N CYS A 74 6.58 -12.69 4.75
CA CYS A 74 7.70 -12.83 5.69
C CYS A 74 7.41 -13.74 6.89
N GLY A 75 6.35 -14.56 6.83
CA GLY A 75 6.01 -15.53 7.86
C GLY A 75 5.33 -14.93 9.10
N LYS A 76 4.50 -13.88 8.99
CA LYS A 76 3.73 -13.34 10.13
C LYS A 76 2.84 -14.39 10.79
N THR A 77 2.06 -15.13 9.99
CA THR A 77 1.22 -16.25 10.44
C THR A 77 2.09 -17.37 11.03
N THR A 78 3.17 -17.73 10.34
CA THR A 78 4.16 -18.72 10.82
C THR A 78 4.72 -18.32 12.17
N PHE A 79 5.07 -17.05 12.36
CA PHE A 79 5.56 -16.53 13.63
C PHE A 79 4.54 -16.68 14.77
N ALA A 80 3.28 -16.32 14.52
CA ALA A 80 2.22 -16.51 15.51
C ALA A 80 2.01 -17.99 15.87
N MET A 81 1.99 -18.88 14.87
CA MET A 81 1.62 -20.28 15.05
C MET A 81 2.78 -21.20 15.47
N GLU A 82 4.01 -20.90 15.05
CA GLU A 82 5.19 -21.76 15.31
C GLU A 82 6.04 -21.27 16.48
N HIS A 83 6.03 -19.97 16.79
CA HIS A 83 6.84 -19.40 17.88
C HIS A 83 5.99 -18.95 19.06
N ILE A 84 4.92 -18.18 18.84
CA ILE A 84 4.14 -17.64 19.96
C ILE A 84 3.25 -18.71 20.58
N LEU A 85 2.48 -19.45 19.76
CA LEU A 85 1.56 -20.48 20.25
C LEU A 85 2.23 -21.51 21.19
N PRO A 86 3.36 -22.16 20.86
CA PRO A 86 3.99 -23.11 21.76
C PRO A 86 4.41 -22.51 23.11
N LEU A 87 4.96 -21.30 23.10
CA LEU A 87 5.40 -20.60 24.32
C LEU A 87 4.21 -20.19 25.21
N THR A 88 3.11 -19.74 24.61
CA THR A 88 1.88 -19.43 25.34
C THR A 88 1.26 -20.70 25.94
N LYS A 89 1.26 -21.81 25.18
CA LYS A 89 0.74 -23.12 25.60
C LYS A 89 1.54 -23.71 26.76
N GLN A 90 2.88 -23.60 26.74
CA GLN A 90 3.74 -24.03 27.85
C GLN A 90 3.42 -23.31 29.17
N LYS A 91 2.92 -22.08 29.10
CA LYS A 91 2.46 -21.30 30.27
C LYS A 91 1.03 -21.67 30.71
N GLY A 92 0.40 -22.68 30.10
CA GLY A 92 -0.97 -23.08 30.37
C GLY A 92 -2.01 -22.03 29.95
N LYS A 93 -1.65 -21.15 29.01
CA LYS A 93 -2.51 -20.06 28.54
C LYS A 93 -2.96 -20.28 27.10
N ARG A 94 -4.00 -19.54 26.71
CA ARG A 94 -4.53 -19.48 25.34
C ARG A 94 -3.89 -18.34 24.56
N ILE A 95 -3.77 -18.51 23.25
CA ILE A 95 -3.41 -17.42 22.32
C ILE A 95 -4.69 -16.87 21.69
N LEU A 96 -4.80 -15.54 21.61
CA LEU A 96 -5.87 -14.86 20.90
C LEU A 96 -5.31 -14.25 19.61
N ILE A 97 -5.91 -14.58 18.47
CA ILE A 97 -5.56 -14.04 17.17
C ILE A 97 -6.72 -13.16 16.69
N LEU A 98 -6.44 -11.88 16.48
CA LEU A 98 -7.35 -10.90 15.95
C LEU A 98 -6.90 -10.49 14.55
N CYS A 99 -7.83 -10.54 13.60
CA CYS A 99 -7.56 -10.25 12.20
C CYS A 99 -8.62 -9.32 11.60
N SER A 100 -8.30 -8.69 10.48
CA SER A 100 -9.16 -7.68 9.83
C SER A 100 -10.37 -8.27 9.09
N ARG A 101 -10.28 -9.53 8.64
CA ARG A 101 -11.21 -10.10 7.64
C ARG A 101 -11.46 -11.59 7.83
N THR A 102 -12.56 -12.07 7.27
CA THR A 102 -13.02 -13.46 7.42
C THR A 102 -12.16 -14.48 6.68
N ALA A 103 -11.60 -14.18 5.51
CA ALA A 103 -10.72 -15.14 4.82
C ALA A 103 -9.38 -15.32 5.54
N LEU A 104 -8.79 -14.23 6.06
CA LEU A 104 -7.61 -14.33 6.95
C LEU A 104 -7.94 -15.14 8.22
N LYS A 105 -9.12 -14.93 8.83
CA LYS A 105 -9.62 -15.78 9.93
C LYS A 105 -9.62 -17.25 9.51
N SER A 106 -10.14 -17.58 8.33
CA SER A 106 -10.18 -18.94 7.80
C SER A 106 -8.79 -19.55 7.62
N GLN A 107 -7.82 -18.80 7.11
CA GLN A 107 -6.43 -19.28 7.01
C GLN A 107 -5.87 -19.66 8.38
N TYR A 108 -6.02 -18.78 9.39
CA TYR A 108 -5.62 -19.11 10.76
C TYR A 108 -6.38 -20.31 11.33
N GLN A 109 -7.66 -20.48 11.00
CA GLN A 109 -8.45 -21.64 11.45
C GLN A 109 -7.90 -22.94 10.85
N TYR A 110 -7.61 -22.98 9.54
CA TYR A 110 -6.99 -24.14 8.91
C TYR A 110 -5.63 -24.46 9.52
N ASP A 111 -4.78 -23.46 9.73
CA ASP A 111 -3.47 -23.65 10.36
C ASP A 111 -3.56 -24.11 11.81
N ALA A 112 -4.52 -23.59 12.58
CA ALA A 112 -4.77 -24.02 13.95
C ALA A 112 -5.30 -25.46 14.00
N ILE A 113 -6.23 -25.84 13.12
CA ILE A 113 -6.77 -27.20 13.03
C ILE A 113 -5.64 -28.19 12.73
N LYS A 114 -4.83 -27.92 11.70
CA LYS A 114 -3.70 -28.77 11.32
C LYS A 114 -2.73 -29.05 12.47
N ARG A 115 -2.65 -28.16 13.46
CA ARG A 115 -1.67 -28.24 14.56
C ARG A 115 -2.27 -28.74 15.87
N GLU A 116 -3.50 -28.35 16.18
CA GLU A 116 -4.10 -28.56 17.49
C GLU A 116 -5.28 -29.55 17.48
N ALA A 117 -5.92 -29.78 16.32
CA ALA A 117 -7.06 -30.68 16.20
C ALA A 117 -7.21 -31.25 14.76
N PRO A 118 -6.21 -31.99 14.22
CA PRO A 118 -6.18 -32.41 12.81
C PRO A 118 -7.41 -33.21 12.37
N GLU A 119 -8.03 -33.95 13.30
CA GLU A 119 -9.25 -34.73 13.08
C GLU A 119 -10.44 -33.89 12.58
N LEU A 120 -10.46 -32.58 12.85
CA LEU A 120 -11.54 -31.70 12.42
C LEU A 120 -11.53 -31.44 10.91
N LEU A 121 -10.42 -31.67 10.20
CA LEU A 121 -10.35 -31.49 8.74
C LEU A 121 -11.26 -32.47 7.99
N GLU A 122 -11.42 -33.68 8.52
CA GLU A 122 -12.28 -34.70 7.93
C GLU A 122 -13.74 -34.57 8.40
N GLN A 123 -13.96 -33.96 9.56
CA GLN A 123 -15.28 -33.88 10.20
C GLN A 123 -16.08 -32.64 9.80
N LEU A 124 -15.41 -31.55 9.40
CA LEU A 124 -16.06 -30.27 9.15
C LEU A 124 -15.97 -29.87 7.68
N THR A 125 -17.08 -29.38 7.16
CA THR A 125 -17.09 -28.63 5.90
C THR A 125 -16.37 -27.29 6.07
N PRO A 126 -15.97 -26.60 4.98
CA PRO A 126 -15.41 -25.25 5.05
C PRO A 126 -16.30 -24.27 5.85
N VAL A 127 -17.61 -24.37 5.69
CA VAL A 127 -18.60 -23.59 6.47
C VAL A 127 -18.56 -23.97 7.95
N GLY A 128 -18.42 -25.26 8.26
CA GLY A 128 -18.26 -25.76 9.63
C GLY A 128 -17.00 -25.20 10.31
N ILE A 129 -15.87 -25.17 9.59
CA ILE A 129 -14.60 -24.60 10.07
C ILE A 129 -14.75 -23.10 10.36
N GLN A 130 -15.38 -22.34 9.46
CA GLN A 130 -15.56 -20.89 9.63
C GLN A 130 -16.33 -20.52 10.92
N LYS A 131 -17.24 -21.39 11.36
CA LYS A 131 -18.01 -21.22 12.61
C LYS A 131 -17.18 -21.46 13.87
N GLN A 132 -16.03 -22.14 13.78
CA GLN A 132 -15.19 -22.42 14.94
C GLN A 132 -14.32 -21.22 15.32
N SER A 133 -14.67 -20.51 16.39
CA SER A 133 -13.80 -19.42 16.90
C SER A 133 -12.74 -19.89 17.88
N SER A 134 -12.78 -21.16 18.30
CA SER A 134 -11.86 -21.78 19.25
C SER A 134 -11.43 -23.16 18.72
N ILE A 135 -10.11 -23.36 18.61
CA ILE A 135 -9.49 -24.60 18.12
C ILE A 135 -8.31 -24.90 19.04
N GLY A 136 -8.42 -25.96 19.85
CA GLY A 136 -7.43 -26.26 20.90
C GLY A 136 -7.21 -25.07 21.84
N VAL A 137 -5.97 -24.60 21.97
CA VAL A 137 -5.61 -23.42 22.79
C VAL A 137 -5.61 -22.09 22.00
N VAL A 138 -6.11 -22.10 20.76
CA VAL A 138 -6.14 -20.94 19.86
C VAL A 138 -7.56 -20.41 19.76
N ASP A 139 -7.74 -19.11 20.03
CA ASP A 139 -8.99 -18.40 19.77
C ASP A 139 -8.78 -17.39 18.63
N ILE A 140 -9.65 -17.39 17.62
CA ILE A 140 -9.47 -16.62 16.37
C ILE A 140 -10.74 -15.84 16.07
N TYR A 141 -10.62 -14.51 15.99
CA TYR A 141 -11.73 -13.61 15.70
C TYR A 141 -11.35 -12.55 14.68
N THR A 142 -12.35 -12.05 13.94
CA THR A 142 -12.20 -10.73 13.33
C THR A 142 -12.30 -9.66 14.42
N TYR A 143 -11.69 -8.49 14.22
CA TYR A 143 -11.78 -7.37 15.18
C TYR A 143 -13.23 -7.01 15.53
N GLN A 144 -14.11 -6.97 14.52
CA GLN A 144 -15.53 -6.69 14.68
C GLN A 144 -16.24 -7.78 15.49
N ALA A 145 -16.00 -9.07 15.19
CA ALA A 145 -16.61 -10.16 15.94
C ALA A 145 -16.12 -10.18 17.41
N PHE A 146 -14.87 -9.80 17.65
CA PHE A 146 -14.31 -9.75 18.99
C PHE A 146 -14.84 -8.57 19.82
N GLN A 147 -15.28 -7.48 19.19
CA GLN A 147 -15.93 -6.36 19.88
C GLN A 147 -17.11 -6.83 20.74
N TYR A 148 -17.88 -7.81 20.26
CA TYR A 148 -18.97 -8.41 21.04
C TYR A 148 -18.44 -9.07 22.34
N GLN A 149 -17.32 -9.79 22.27
CA GLN A 149 -16.70 -10.39 23.45
C GLN A 149 -16.21 -9.31 24.43
N LEU A 150 -15.57 -8.25 23.91
CA LEU A 150 -15.14 -7.11 24.72
C LEU A 150 -16.32 -6.49 25.48
N LYS A 151 -17.49 -6.36 24.86
CA LYS A 151 -18.68 -5.75 25.49
C LYS A 151 -19.38 -6.66 26.50
N GLN A 152 -19.47 -7.95 26.21
CA GLN A 152 -20.34 -8.87 26.96
C GLN A 152 -19.63 -9.70 28.03
N LYS A 153 -18.32 -9.95 27.86
CA LYS A 153 -17.59 -10.84 28.76
C LYS A 153 -16.98 -10.07 29.94
N PRO A 154 -17.05 -10.63 31.16
CA PRO A 154 -16.40 -10.02 32.32
C PRO A 154 -14.88 -10.06 32.19
N LEU A 155 -14.16 -9.19 32.91
CA LEU A 155 -12.69 -9.10 32.83
C LEU A 155 -11.98 -10.44 33.08
N GLY A 156 -12.53 -11.28 33.95
CA GLY A 156 -12.01 -12.63 34.26
C GLY A 156 -11.98 -13.57 33.05
N PHE A 157 -12.87 -13.41 32.07
CA PHE A 157 -12.84 -14.20 30.83
C PHE A 157 -11.52 -14.01 30.08
N PHE A 158 -11.00 -12.79 30.02
CA PHE A 158 -9.78 -12.47 29.27
C PHE A 158 -8.50 -12.98 29.96
N GLN A 159 -8.57 -13.37 31.24
CA GLN A 159 -7.43 -13.90 31.99
C GLN A 159 -6.94 -15.27 31.48
N GLN A 160 -7.73 -15.95 30.64
CA GLN A 160 -7.31 -17.18 29.99
C GLN A 160 -6.21 -16.97 28.94
N TYR A 161 -6.10 -15.75 28.41
CA TYR A 161 -5.12 -15.41 27.38
C TYR A 161 -3.77 -15.04 27.99
N GLY A 162 -2.71 -15.52 27.36
CA GLY A 162 -1.32 -15.14 27.69
C GLY A 162 -0.67 -14.28 26.61
N SER A 163 -1.14 -14.38 25.37
CA SER A 163 -0.62 -13.63 24.24
C SER A 163 -1.74 -13.27 23.26
N VAL A 164 -1.62 -12.10 22.64
CA VAL A 164 -2.58 -11.58 21.67
C VAL A 164 -1.83 -11.12 20.42
N ILE A 165 -2.30 -11.58 19.27
CA ILE A 165 -1.82 -11.18 17.94
C ILE A 165 -2.86 -10.25 17.32
N PHE A 166 -2.45 -9.02 17.04
CA PHE A 166 -3.19 -8.04 16.24
C PHE A 166 -2.62 -8.07 14.82
N ASP A 167 -3.12 -8.96 13.98
CA ASP A 167 -2.68 -9.07 12.59
C ASP A 167 -3.39 -8.02 11.71
N GLU A 168 -2.69 -7.57 10.68
CA GLU A 168 -3.10 -6.44 9.83
C GLU A 168 -3.56 -5.22 10.68
N CYS A 169 -2.78 -4.84 11.69
CA CYS A 169 -3.18 -3.82 12.67
C CYS A 169 -3.38 -2.41 12.07
N HIS A 170 -2.97 -2.17 10.83
CA HIS A 170 -3.35 -0.97 10.09
C HIS A 170 -4.87 -0.84 9.93
N PHE A 171 -5.63 -1.94 10.07
CA PHE A 171 -7.08 -1.99 10.12
C PHE A 171 -7.67 -0.90 11.01
N PHE A 172 -7.06 -0.65 12.18
CA PHE A 172 -7.62 0.31 13.14
C PHE A 172 -7.76 1.72 12.56
N ILE A 173 -6.84 2.12 11.68
CA ILE A 173 -6.88 3.42 11.03
C ILE A 173 -7.51 3.32 9.66
N TYR A 174 -7.18 2.29 8.87
CA TYR A 174 -7.67 2.15 7.50
C TYR A 174 -9.20 2.00 7.44
N ASP A 175 -9.77 1.10 8.25
CA ASP A 175 -11.22 0.87 8.29
C ASP A 175 -11.98 1.97 9.07
N ALA A 176 -11.27 2.88 9.74
CA ALA A 176 -11.89 4.00 10.44
C ALA A 176 -12.63 4.95 9.49
N ALA A 177 -12.44 4.83 8.16
CA ALA A 177 -13.19 5.60 7.17
C ALA A 177 -14.68 5.20 7.07
N PHE A 178 -15.06 4.01 7.55
CA PHE A 178 -16.44 3.50 7.50
C PHE A 178 -16.86 2.70 8.73
N ASN A 179 -15.96 2.49 9.70
CA ASN A 179 -16.25 1.78 10.94
C ASN A 179 -16.14 2.72 12.14
N GLU A 180 -17.25 2.94 12.84
CA GLU A 180 -17.37 3.86 13.98
C GLU A 180 -16.65 3.37 15.25
N TYR A 181 -16.19 2.12 15.28
CA TYR A 181 -15.72 1.49 16.52
C TYR A 181 -14.24 1.11 16.51
N THR A 182 -13.46 1.36 15.46
CA THR A 182 -12.06 0.88 15.41
C THR A 182 -11.21 1.42 16.56
N ARG A 183 -11.40 2.69 16.95
CA ARG A 183 -10.75 3.28 18.13
C ARG A 183 -11.16 2.60 19.43
N GLU A 184 -12.46 2.39 19.62
CA GLU A 184 -13.01 1.72 20.80
C GLU A 184 -12.49 0.29 20.91
N ILE A 185 -12.48 -0.46 19.80
CA ILE A 185 -11.98 -1.84 19.76
C ILE A 185 -10.52 -1.89 20.21
N LEU A 186 -9.65 -1.03 19.69
CA LEU A 186 -8.24 -1.02 20.09
C LEU A 186 -8.06 -0.62 21.57
N ASP A 187 -8.79 0.42 22.01
CA ASP A 187 -8.75 0.90 23.38
C ASP A 187 -9.17 -0.19 24.38
N ASP A 188 -10.30 -0.84 24.11
CA ASP A 188 -10.82 -1.95 24.92
C ASP A 188 -9.90 -3.17 24.89
N CYS A 189 -9.31 -3.49 23.72
CA CYS A 189 -8.33 -4.56 23.61
C CYS A 189 -7.12 -4.28 24.51
N ILE A 190 -6.48 -3.12 24.40
CA ILE A 190 -5.31 -2.76 25.22
C ILE A 190 -5.68 -2.78 26.70
N LYS A 191 -6.83 -2.20 27.06
CA LYS A 191 -7.28 -2.12 28.46
C LYS A 191 -7.58 -3.49 29.06
N LYS A 192 -8.34 -4.35 28.37
CA LYS A 192 -8.81 -5.65 28.89
C LYS A 192 -7.77 -6.76 28.73
N LEU A 193 -6.79 -6.59 27.85
CA LEU A 193 -5.72 -7.56 27.56
C LEU A 193 -4.33 -7.03 27.95
N HIS A 194 -4.25 -6.02 28.83
CA HIS A 194 -2.98 -5.43 29.29
C HIS A 194 -2.07 -6.44 30.00
N HIS A 195 -2.63 -7.54 30.53
CA HIS A 195 -1.88 -8.65 31.15
C HIS A 195 -1.29 -9.63 30.13
N CYS A 196 -1.71 -9.56 28.87
CA CYS A 196 -1.19 -10.39 27.79
C CYS A 196 0.08 -9.79 27.18
N LEU A 197 0.97 -10.62 26.65
CA LEU A 197 1.97 -10.15 25.70
C LEU A 197 1.30 -9.81 24.37
N ARG A 198 1.48 -8.59 23.86
CA ARG A 198 0.76 -8.06 22.69
C ARG A 198 1.70 -7.89 21.50
N PHE A 199 1.30 -8.45 20.36
CA PHE A 199 2.03 -8.35 19.10
C PHE A 199 1.16 -7.65 18.05
N TYR A 200 1.66 -6.56 17.48
CA TYR A 200 1.02 -5.80 16.40
C TYR A 200 1.76 -6.10 15.09
N LEU A 201 1.07 -6.69 14.12
CA LEU A 201 1.67 -7.09 12.85
C LEU A 201 1.04 -6.30 11.70
N THR A 202 1.86 -5.72 10.82
CA THR A 202 1.36 -5.05 9.60
C THR A 202 2.46 -4.95 8.55
N ALA A 203 2.08 -4.88 7.28
CA ALA A 203 2.98 -4.52 6.18
C ALA A 203 2.98 -3.01 5.87
N THR A 204 2.08 -2.24 6.49
CA THR A 204 1.85 -0.81 6.20
C THR A 204 1.73 -0.04 7.53
N PRO A 205 2.85 0.22 8.21
CA PRO A 205 2.86 0.82 9.55
C PRO A 205 2.53 2.32 9.56
N GLU A 206 2.65 3.01 8.43
CA GLU A 206 2.73 4.47 8.35
C GLU A 206 1.53 5.19 8.95
N SER A 207 0.33 4.61 8.81
CA SER A 207 -0.90 5.21 9.30
C SER A 207 -1.22 4.88 10.76
N CYS A 208 -0.71 3.76 11.30
CA CYS A 208 -1.19 3.19 12.55
C CYS A 208 -0.17 3.13 13.70
N LEU A 209 1.14 3.14 13.40
CA LEU A 209 2.17 2.96 14.42
C LEU A 209 2.05 4.00 15.54
N ASP A 210 1.97 5.28 15.20
CA ASP A 210 1.96 6.38 16.17
C ASP A 210 0.74 6.31 17.10
N GLU A 211 -0.43 5.99 16.55
CA GLU A 211 -1.66 5.86 17.33
C GLU A 211 -1.64 4.66 18.29
N ILE A 212 -1.08 3.52 17.86
CA ILE A 212 -0.92 2.33 18.70
C ILE A 212 0.08 2.61 19.82
N VAL A 213 1.26 3.16 19.50
CA VAL A 213 2.29 3.52 20.49
C VAL A 213 1.74 4.51 21.52
N LYS A 214 1.00 5.53 21.07
CA LYS A 214 0.37 6.53 21.94
C LYS A 214 -0.64 5.92 22.90
N LEU A 215 -1.46 4.98 22.42
CA LEU A 215 -2.44 4.29 23.26
C LEU A 215 -1.77 3.37 24.29
N GLU A 216 -0.82 2.54 23.88
CA GLU A 216 -0.05 1.66 24.77
C GLU A 216 0.65 2.48 25.85
N LYS A 217 1.34 3.56 25.48
CA LYS A 217 1.99 4.47 26.45
C LYS A 217 1.01 5.07 27.44
N THR A 218 -0.19 5.44 26.99
CA THR A 218 -1.25 6.00 27.84
C THR A 218 -1.73 4.97 28.87
N TYR A 219 -1.85 3.71 28.50
CA TYR A 219 -2.29 2.65 29.41
C TYR A 219 -1.17 2.17 30.34
N SER A 220 0.05 1.97 29.83
CA SER A 220 1.23 1.66 30.66
C SER A 220 1.40 2.70 31.77
N SER A 221 1.33 4.00 31.44
CA SER A 221 1.49 5.07 32.44
C SER A 221 0.35 5.16 33.46
N LYS A 222 -0.89 4.82 33.08
CA LYS A 222 -2.05 4.75 34.01
C LYS A 222 -1.91 3.58 34.98
N ILE A 223 -1.46 2.41 34.51
CA ILE A 223 -1.27 1.21 35.32
C ILE A 223 -0.10 1.40 36.30
N LEU A 224 1.02 1.95 35.84
CA LEU A 224 2.19 2.23 36.68
C LEU A 224 1.93 3.28 37.78
N LYS A 225 0.93 4.15 37.61
CA LYS A 225 0.50 5.07 38.70
C LYS A 225 -0.26 4.35 39.82
N ILE A 226 -0.81 3.17 39.55
CA ILE A 226 -1.62 2.39 40.49
C ILE A 226 -0.74 1.35 41.22
N GLY A 227 0.33 0.86 40.58
CA GLY A 227 1.30 -0.07 41.17
C GLY A 227 2.61 0.61 41.55
N ALA A 228 3.04 0.52 42.81
CA ALA A 228 4.28 1.12 43.34
C ALA A 228 5.59 0.44 42.86
N ASN A 229 5.68 0.03 41.58
CA ASN A 229 6.87 -0.61 41.01
C ASN A 229 7.52 0.26 39.93
N ASN A 230 8.81 0.52 40.09
CA ASN A 230 9.70 1.29 39.19
C ASN A 230 9.98 0.60 37.83
N CYS A 231 9.18 -0.37 37.39
CA CYS A 231 9.40 -1.04 36.11
C CYS A 231 8.98 -0.11 34.96
N LYS A 232 9.94 0.32 34.13
CA LYS A 232 9.63 1.08 32.91
C LYS A 232 9.06 0.13 31.86
N SER A 233 7.80 0.34 31.47
CA SER A 233 7.24 -0.28 30.26
C SER A 233 8.02 0.21 29.03
N GLN A 234 8.25 -0.70 28.08
CA GLN A 234 9.06 -0.45 26.89
C GLN A 234 8.35 -1.00 25.65
N PHE A 235 8.28 -0.24 24.58
CA PHE A 235 7.64 -0.67 23.33
C PHE A 235 8.71 -1.08 22.31
N PHE A 236 8.64 -2.29 21.76
CA PHE A 236 9.60 -2.74 20.75
C PHE A 236 9.05 -2.61 19.34
N LEU A 237 9.87 -2.10 18.42
CA LEU A 237 9.56 -1.99 16.99
C LEU A 237 10.60 -2.76 16.18
N TYR A 238 10.15 -3.79 15.46
CA TYR A 238 10.96 -4.52 14.50
C TYR A 238 10.45 -4.21 13.10
N SER A 239 11.32 -3.71 12.22
CA SER A 239 11.00 -3.48 10.82
C SER A 239 11.89 -4.34 9.93
N ILE A 240 11.26 -5.09 9.03
CA ILE A 240 11.91 -5.88 7.99
C ILE A 240 11.72 -5.13 6.68
N GLU A 241 12.82 -4.85 5.98
CA GLU A 241 12.77 -4.19 4.69
C GLU A 241 11.99 -5.02 3.68
N LYS A 242 11.22 -4.32 2.85
CA LYS A 242 10.44 -4.92 1.77
C LYS A 242 11.37 -5.13 0.58
N ASP A 243 11.54 -6.38 0.16
CA ASP A 243 12.28 -6.70 -1.06
C ASP A 243 11.33 -6.72 -2.25
N TYR A 244 11.39 -5.67 -3.08
CA TYR A 244 10.68 -5.59 -4.36
C TYR A 244 11.61 -5.76 -5.56
N SER A 245 12.82 -6.31 -5.38
CA SER A 245 13.78 -6.50 -6.49
C SER A 245 13.28 -7.40 -7.62
N TYR A 246 12.27 -8.23 -7.35
CA TYR A 246 11.62 -9.10 -8.32
C TYR A 246 10.55 -8.38 -9.17
N ILE A 247 10.17 -7.15 -8.81
CA ILE A 247 9.14 -6.39 -9.50
C ILE A 247 9.76 -5.63 -10.67
N LYS A 248 9.13 -5.74 -11.84
CA LYS A 248 9.39 -4.90 -13.02
C LYS A 248 8.22 -3.92 -13.20
N PRO A 249 8.38 -2.64 -12.81
CA PRO A 249 7.32 -1.65 -12.91
C PRO A 249 7.06 -1.23 -14.36
N CYS A 250 5.78 -1.12 -14.71
CA CYS A 250 5.27 -0.60 -15.96
C CYS A 250 4.10 0.34 -15.66
N PHE A 251 3.94 1.41 -16.43
CA PHE A 251 2.95 2.45 -16.19
C PHE A 251 1.96 2.57 -17.36
N PHE A 252 0.74 3.04 -17.12
CA PHE A 252 -0.23 3.29 -18.19
C PHE A 252 -1.26 4.34 -17.78
N THR A 253 -1.82 5.07 -18.75
CA THR A 253 -2.80 6.16 -18.51
C THR A 253 -4.16 5.91 -19.13
N ASP A 254 -4.28 5.13 -20.21
CA ASP A 254 -5.56 4.69 -20.78
C ASP A 254 -5.89 3.24 -20.37
N ASP A 255 -7.15 2.97 -20.06
CA ASP A 255 -7.60 1.61 -19.77
C ASP A 255 -7.49 0.72 -21.02
N SER A 256 -7.64 1.29 -22.22
CA SER A 256 -7.54 0.57 -23.48
C SER A 256 -6.18 -0.13 -23.63
N ASP A 257 -5.08 0.57 -23.33
CA ASP A 257 -3.71 0.06 -23.43
C ASP A 257 -3.53 -1.25 -22.67
N ILE A 258 -3.96 -1.31 -21.40
CA ILE A 258 -3.78 -2.52 -20.58
C ILE A 258 -4.77 -3.63 -20.97
N ILE A 259 -5.98 -3.27 -21.41
CA ILE A 259 -6.98 -4.25 -21.87
C ILE A 259 -6.47 -4.97 -23.11
N ASP A 260 -5.88 -4.24 -24.06
CA ASP A 260 -5.35 -4.81 -25.29
C ASP A 260 -4.14 -5.70 -24.99
N ILE A 261 -3.22 -5.25 -24.12
CA ILE A 261 -2.10 -6.08 -23.63
C ILE A 261 -2.58 -7.40 -23.01
N ILE A 262 -3.66 -7.38 -22.23
CA ILE A 262 -4.22 -8.60 -21.62
C ILE A 262 -4.83 -9.53 -22.67
N LYS A 263 -5.57 -8.98 -23.64
CA LYS A 263 -6.26 -9.77 -24.69
C LYS A 263 -5.30 -10.39 -25.69
N GLU A 264 -4.24 -9.67 -26.04
CA GLU A 264 -3.24 -10.12 -27.01
C GLU A 264 -2.21 -11.08 -26.40
N ASP A 265 -2.13 -11.14 -25.07
CA ASP A 265 -1.25 -12.07 -24.39
C ASP A 265 -1.68 -13.52 -24.65
N SER A 266 -0.92 -14.22 -25.48
CA SER A 266 -1.11 -15.65 -25.78
C SER A 266 -0.34 -16.58 -24.83
N SER A 267 0.44 -16.02 -23.89
CA SER A 267 1.16 -16.83 -22.90
C SER A 267 0.22 -17.45 -21.87
N SER A 268 0.74 -18.44 -21.13
CA SER A 268 0.05 -19.02 -19.98
C SER A 268 0.08 -18.13 -18.73
N SER A 269 0.70 -16.95 -18.79
CA SER A 269 0.76 -16.03 -17.66
C SER A 269 -0.64 -15.54 -17.28
N LYS A 270 -0.93 -15.55 -15.98
CA LYS A 270 -2.14 -15.02 -15.36
C LYS A 270 -1.94 -13.61 -14.84
N TYR A 271 -3.04 -12.88 -14.73
CA TYR A 271 -3.12 -11.49 -14.29
C TYR A 271 -3.97 -11.33 -13.04
N LEU A 272 -3.43 -10.61 -12.06
CA LEU A 272 -4.20 -10.08 -10.95
C LEU A 272 -4.47 -8.60 -11.18
N VAL A 273 -5.74 -8.20 -11.27
CA VAL A 273 -6.14 -6.81 -11.52
C VAL A 273 -6.82 -6.25 -10.27
N CYS A 274 -6.15 -5.34 -9.58
CA CYS A 274 -6.63 -4.69 -8.37
C CYS A 274 -7.25 -3.33 -8.70
N VAL A 275 -8.53 -3.16 -8.39
CA VAL A 275 -9.31 -1.93 -8.62
C VAL A 275 -9.84 -1.38 -7.30
N ASP A 276 -10.20 -0.09 -7.24
CA ASP A 276 -10.69 0.52 -5.99
C ASP A 276 -12.23 0.56 -5.87
N ASN A 277 -12.96 0.31 -6.96
CA ASN A 277 -14.42 0.41 -6.97
C ASN A 277 -15.10 -0.63 -7.87
N LYS A 278 -16.34 -0.99 -7.50
CA LYS A 278 -17.10 -2.07 -8.14
C LYS A 278 -17.43 -1.79 -9.61
N GLU A 279 -17.72 -0.53 -9.92
CA GLU A 279 -18.08 -0.08 -11.27
C GLU A 279 -16.94 -0.35 -12.26
N LEU A 280 -15.71 -0.01 -11.90
CA LEU A 280 -14.52 -0.28 -12.71
C LEU A 280 -14.27 -1.79 -12.84
N GLY A 281 -14.41 -2.55 -11.76
CA GLY A 281 -14.24 -4.02 -11.79
C GLY A 281 -15.20 -4.70 -12.77
N GLN A 282 -16.48 -4.33 -12.71
CA GLN A 282 -17.52 -4.82 -13.62
C GLN A 282 -17.28 -4.36 -15.07
N LYS A 283 -16.88 -3.09 -15.27
CA LYS A 283 -16.51 -2.56 -16.59
C LYS A 283 -15.37 -3.39 -17.20
N LEU A 284 -14.31 -3.65 -16.44
CA LEU A 284 -13.17 -4.44 -16.91
C LEU A 284 -13.56 -5.90 -17.21
N GLN A 285 -14.37 -6.55 -16.36
CA GLN A 285 -14.87 -7.90 -16.64
C GLN A 285 -15.64 -7.93 -17.97
N LYS A 286 -16.53 -6.96 -18.20
CA LYS A 286 -17.30 -6.87 -19.45
C LYS A 286 -16.40 -6.67 -20.67
N LEU A 287 -15.36 -5.85 -20.54
CA LEU A 287 -14.44 -5.56 -21.65
C LEU A 287 -13.50 -6.73 -21.96
N LEU A 288 -13.10 -7.49 -20.94
CA LEU A 288 -12.21 -8.65 -21.08
C LEU A 288 -12.98 -9.94 -21.46
N GLY A 289 -14.26 -10.05 -21.10
CA GLY A 289 -15.09 -11.21 -21.43
C GLY A 289 -14.68 -12.47 -20.65
N ASP A 290 -14.81 -13.64 -21.28
CA ASP A 290 -14.74 -14.95 -20.60
C ASP A 290 -13.38 -15.30 -19.98
N ILE A 291 -12.31 -14.59 -20.35
CA ILE A 291 -10.97 -14.78 -19.79
C ILE A 291 -10.83 -14.19 -18.38
N ALA A 292 -11.77 -13.34 -17.97
CA ALA A 292 -11.72 -12.60 -16.72
C ALA A 292 -12.87 -12.96 -15.77
N GLU A 293 -12.55 -13.09 -14.49
CA GLU A 293 -13.54 -13.19 -13.41
C GLU A 293 -13.36 -12.04 -12.43
N TYR A 294 -14.45 -11.34 -12.12
CA TYR A 294 -14.46 -10.25 -11.15
C TYR A 294 -15.01 -10.70 -9.81
N ILE A 295 -14.34 -10.33 -8.73
CA ILE A 295 -14.76 -10.60 -7.35
C ILE A 295 -14.64 -9.35 -6.49
N ASP A 296 -15.56 -9.20 -5.56
CA ASP A 296 -15.60 -8.08 -4.62
C ASP A 296 -15.61 -8.59 -3.17
N ALA A 297 -15.65 -7.67 -2.20
CA ALA A 297 -15.72 -8.02 -0.79
C ALA A 297 -16.98 -8.84 -0.41
N GLU A 298 -18.02 -8.82 -1.25
CA GLU A 298 -19.26 -9.57 -1.07
C GLU A 298 -19.26 -10.90 -1.82
N GLY A 299 -18.18 -11.27 -2.50
CA GLY A 299 -18.06 -12.51 -3.27
C GLY A 299 -18.36 -13.79 -2.48
N LYS A 300 -18.22 -13.78 -1.15
CA LYS A 300 -18.63 -14.90 -0.26
C LYS A 300 -20.13 -14.99 -0.01
N ASN A 301 -20.87 -13.93 -0.28
CA ASN A 301 -22.29 -13.78 0.04
C ASN A 301 -23.17 -13.79 -1.21
N ASN A 302 -22.59 -14.06 -2.38
CA ASN A 302 -23.29 -14.12 -3.66
C ASN A 302 -23.01 -15.45 -4.38
N ASP A 303 -23.39 -15.52 -5.64
CA ASP A 303 -23.22 -16.66 -6.55
C ASP A 303 -21.74 -17.03 -6.81
N LYS A 304 -20.78 -16.22 -6.37
CA LYS A 304 -19.33 -16.47 -6.52
C LYS A 304 -18.68 -17.11 -5.29
N ALA A 305 -19.46 -17.49 -4.28
CA ALA A 305 -18.94 -18.02 -3.01
C ALA A 305 -18.05 -19.25 -3.21
N ASP A 306 -18.46 -20.19 -4.08
CA ASP A 306 -17.72 -21.42 -4.35
C ASP A 306 -16.36 -21.13 -5.02
N PHE A 307 -16.34 -20.20 -5.98
CA PHE A 307 -15.10 -19.75 -6.65
C PHE A 307 -14.15 -19.05 -5.66
N VAL A 308 -14.70 -18.23 -4.78
CA VAL A 308 -13.95 -17.57 -3.72
C VAL A 308 -13.34 -18.59 -2.74
N ASP A 309 -14.12 -19.58 -2.32
CA ASP A 309 -13.65 -20.61 -1.41
C ASP A 309 -12.61 -21.52 -2.09
N SER A 310 -12.73 -21.80 -3.39
CA SER A 310 -11.71 -22.54 -4.14
C SER A 310 -10.39 -21.76 -4.20
N ILE A 311 -10.40 -20.44 -4.40
CA ILE A 311 -9.18 -19.61 -4.37
C ILE A 311 -8.53 -19.67 -2.99
N ILE A 312 -9.32 -19.58 -1.91
CA ILE A 312 -8.79 -19.62 -0.53
C ILE A 312 -8.15 -20.97 -0.21
N GLN A 313 -8.74 -22.07 -0.70
CA GLN A 313 -8.24 -23.42 -0.44
C GLN A 313 -7.02 -23.77 -1.29
N THR A 314 -7.02 -23.36 -2.56
CA THR A 314 -5.98 -23.73 -3.53
C THR A 314 -4.86 -22.71 -3.64
N GLU A 315 -5.07 -21.49 -3.12
CA GLU A 315 -4.17 -20.33 -3.29
C GLU A 315 -3.89 -19.98 -4.77
N THR A 316 -4.79 -20.34 -5.70
CA THR A 316 -4.71 -20.07 -7.15
C THR A 316 -6.13 -19.88 -7.74
N TYR A 317 -6.23 -19.57 -9.03
CA TYR A 317 -7.47 -19.46 -9.79
C TYR A 317 -7.26 -19.92 -11.25
N ASP A 318 -8.29 -20.46 -11.88
CA ASP A 318 -8.16 -21.07 -13.21
C ASP A 318 -8.20 -20.06 -14.37
N LYS A 319 -8.93 -18.95 -14.17
CA LYS A 319 -9.09 -17.91 -15.21
C LYS A 319 -7.75 -17.23 -15.51
N LYS A 320 -7.64 -16.67 -16.72
CA LYS A 320 -6.44 -15.91 -17.09
C LYS A 320 -6.33 -14.60 -16.30
N VAL A 321 -7.46 -13.97 -16.00
CA VAL A 321 -7.52 -12.69 -15.28
C VAL A 321 -8.44 -12.81 -14.07
N LEU A 322 -7.92 -12.45 -12.90
CA LEU A 322 -8.70 -12.24 -11.70
C LEU A 322 -8.77 -10.73 -11.41
N ILE A 323 -9.98 -10.16 -11.42
CA ILE A 323 -10.22 -8.76 -11.10
C ILE A 323 -10.78 -8.66 -9.68
N ALA A 324 -10.22 -7.80 -8.83
CA ALA A 324 -10.63 -7.69 -7.43
C ALA A 324 -10.68 -6.23 -6.95
N THR A 325 -11.76 -5.82 -6.28
CA THR A 325 -11.85 -4.48 -5.64
C THR A 325 -11.25 -4.39 -4.25
N SER A 326 -11.41 -5.47 -3.53
CA SER A 326 -11.20 -5.56 -2.08
C SER A 326 -11.27 -7.02 -1.62
N PHE A 327 -11.54 -7.96 -2.52
CA PHE A 327 -11.44 -9.39 -2.25
C PHE A 327 -10.00 -9.79 -1.84
N LEU A 328 -9.00 -9.08 -2.35
CA LEU A 328 -7.59 -9.22 -1.93
C LEU A 328 -7.30 -8.49 -0.61
N ASP A 329 -8.13 -7.52 -0.22
CA ASP A 329 -8.12 -7.00 1.16
C ASP A 329 -8.62 -8.04 2.15
N VAL A 330 -9.32 -9.10 1.71
CA VAL A 330 -9.82 -10.19 2.58
C VAL A 330 -8.68 -11.08 3.10
N GLY A 331 -7.44 -10.90 2.62
CA GLY A 331 -6.26 -11.56 3.16
C GLY A 331 -5.86 -12.86 2.45
N VAL A 332 -6.38 -13.13 1.25
CA VAL A 332 -6.07 -14.36 0.50
C VAL A 332 -4.66 -14.29 -0.08
N ASN A 333 -3.84 -15.30 0.19
CA ASN A 333 -2.51 -15.42 -0.40
C ASN A 333 -2.64 -16.20 -1.71
N LEU A 334 -1.92 -15.77 -2.74
CA LEU A 334 -1.88 -16.42 -4.04
C LEU A 334 -0.47 -16.96 -4.27
N THR A 335 -0.36 -18.28 -4.38
CA THR A 335 0.88 -19.01 -4.61
C THR A 335 0.76 -19.76 -5.94
N ASP A 336 0.92 -19.00 -7.03
CA ASP A 336 0.75 -19.51 -8.41
C ASP A 336 1.96 -19.11 -9.26
N GLU A 337 2.63 -20.07 -9.91
CA GLU A 337 3.80 -19.84 -10.76
C GLU A 337 3.47 -19.16 -12.11
N HIS A 338 2.21 -19.25 -12.54
CA HIS A 338 1.71 -18.59 -13.73
C HIS A 338 1.25 -17.16 -13.44
N LEU A 339 0.97 -16.80 -12.18
CA LEU A 339 0.63 -15.42 -11.81
C LEU A 339 1.86 -14.51 -11.84
N GLN A 340 2.20 -14.02 -13.03
CA GLN A 340 3.43 -13.25 -13.27
C GLN A 340 3.16 -11.76 -13.50
N LYS A 341 1.89 -11.35 -13.50
CA LYS A 341 1.48 -9.99 -13.88
C LYS A 341 0.45 -9.44 -12.90
N ILE A 342 0.69 -8.25 -12.38
CA ILE A 342 -0.21 -7.54 -11.47
C ILE A 342 -0.55 -6.19 -12.08
N VAL A 343 -1.82 -5.82 -12.11
CA VAL A 343 -2.32 -4.52 -12.57
C VAL A 343 -2.96 -3.80 -11.39
N ILE A 344 -2.54 -2.58 -11.07
CA ILE A 344 -3.07 -1.83 -9.92
C ILE A 344 -3.60 -0.48 -10.38
N TYR A 345 -4.86 -0.22 -10.04
CA TYR A 345 -5.54 1.06 -10.27
C TYR A 345 -5.52 1.99 -9.05
N SER A 346 -4.99 1.53 -7.92
CA SER A 346 -5.12 2.22 -6.66
C SER A 346 -4.20 3.40 -6.49
N THR A 347 -4.77 4.48 -5.97
CA THR A 347 -4.03 5.69 -5.56
C THR A 347 -3.74 5.69 -4.06
N ASN A 348 -4.08 4.62 -3.33
CA ASN A 348 -3.86 4.46 -1.90
C ASN A 348 -2.70 3.49 -1.66
N LYS A 349 -1.64 3.97 -1.00
CA LYS A 349 -0.41 3.22 -0.69
C LYS A 349 -0.70 1.93 0.04
N THR A 350 -1.63 1.95 1.00
CA THR A 350 -1.97 0.75 1.77
C THR A 350 -2.54 -0.33 0.85
N HIS A 351 -3.54 0.03 0.03
CA HIS A 351 -4.15 -0.90 -0.93
C HIS A 351 -3.15 -1.34 -2.02
N PHE A 352 -2.31 -0.43 -2.50
CA PHE A 352 -1.26 -0.70 -3.48
C PHE A 352 -0.24 -1.74 -2.97
N ILE A 353 0.32 -1.52 -1.78
CA ILE A 353 1.31 -2.41 -1.16
C ILE A 353 0.70 -3.78 -0.83
N GLN A 354 -0.53 -3.79 -0.31
CA GLN A 354 -1.21 -5.05 0.00
C GLN A 354 -1.54 -5.86 -1.26
N SER A 355 -1.96 -5.19 -2.34
CA SER A 355 -2.23 -5.81 -3.64
C SER A 355 -1.02 -6.58 -4.18
N ILE A 356 0.16 -5.97 -4.16
CA ILE A 356 1.42 -6.63 -4.56
C ILE A 356 1.72 -7.80 -3.63
N GLY A 357 1.52 -7.57 -2.33
CA GLY A 357 1.85 -8.50 -1.27
C GLY A 357 1.05 -9.81 -1.25
N ARG A 358 -0.11 -9.86 -1.91
CA ARG A 358 -0.93 -11.08 -1.99
C ARG A 358 -0.33 -12.13 -2.92
N LYS A 359 0.45 -11.73 -3.93
CA LYS A 359 1.28 -12.68 -4.68
C LYS A 359 2.45 -13.13 -3.82
N ARG A 360 2.47 -14.41 -3.45
CA ARG A 360 3.62 -15.03 -2.79
C ARG A 360 4.69 -15.30 -3.84
N ARG A 361 5.88 -14.74 -3.60
CA ARG A 361 7.06 -14.90 -4.44
C ARG A 361 7.58 -16.33 -4.38
N LEU A 362 7.78 -16.94 -5.54
CA LEU A 362 8.52 -18.18 -5.72
C LEU A 362 10.01 -17.88 -5.99
N THR A 363 10.87 -18.87 -5.80
CA THR A 363 12.32 -18.71 -5.99
C THR A 363 12.63 -18.33 -7.45
N ASN A 364 13.46 -17.30 -7.64
CA ASN A 364 13.86 -16.77 -8.96
C ASN A 364 12.69 -16.26 -9.84
N GLU A 365 11.58 -15.87 -9.23
CA GLU A 365 10.45 -15.28 -9.93
C GLU A 365 10.68 -13.79 -10.26
N THR A 366 10.14 -13.33 -11.39
CA THR A 366 10.01 -11.91 -11.75
C THR A 366 8.54 -11.63 -12.03
N VAL A 367 8.01 -10.52 -11.49
CA VAL A 367 6.61 -10.12 -11.67
C VAL A 367 6.55 -8.75 -12.34
N THR A 368 5.79 -8.65 -13.42
CA THR A 368 5.52 -7.35 -14.07
C THR A 368 4.38 -6.66 -13.32
N LEU A 369 4.63 -5.43 -12.87
CA LEU A 369 3.65 -4.62 -12.16
C LEU A 369 3.20 -3.46 -13.04
N TYR A 370 1.99 -3.54 -13.58
CA TYR A 370 1.33 -2.47 -14.32
C TYR A 370 0.63 -1.51 -13.35
N ILE A 371 0.94 -0.23 -13.42
CA ILE A 371 0.48 0.81 -12.51
C ILE A 371 -0.31 1.85 -13.30
N LYS A 372 -1.59 2.01 -12.96
CA LYS A 372 -2.40 3.07 -13.52
C LYS A 372 -1.93 4.42 -13.00
N ILE A 373 -1.54 5.30 -13.90
CA ILE A 373 -1.27 6.70 -13.58
C ILE A 373 -2.60 7.46 -13.58
N PRO A 374 -2.94 8.13 -12.47
CA PRO A 374 -4.18 8.87 -12.37
C PRO A 374 -4.08 10.23 -13.07
N ASP A 375 -5.22 10.78 -13.47
CA ASP A 375 -5.30 12.17 -13.91
C ASP A 375 -5.07 13.14 -12.75
N LEU A 376 -4.28 14.20 -12.97
CA LEU A 376 -3.96 15.20 -11.96
C LEU A 376 -5.21 15.95 -11.48
N THR A 377 -6.15 16.23 -12.39
CA THR A 377 -7.39 16.93 -12.03
C THR A 377 -8.24 16.07 -11.11
N TYR A 378 -8.33 14.77 -11.38
CA TYR A 378 -8.98 13.80 -10.51
C TYR A 378 -8.35 13.78 -9.11
N ILE A 379 -7.03 13.65 -9.00
CA ILE A 379 -6.33 13.62 -7.71
C ILE A 379 -6.53 14.92 -6.92
N LYS A 380 -6.47 16.08 -7.58
CA LYS A 380 -6.75 17.38 -6.94
C LYS A 380 -8.18 17.49 -6.42
N LYS A 381 -9.17 17.05 -7.22
CA LYS A 381 -10.58 17.02 -6.81
C LYS A 381 -10.77 16.11 -5.58
N LEU A 382 -10.21 14.90 -5.62
CA LEU A 382 -10.27 13.97 -4.50
C LEU A 382 -9.66 14.57 -3.23
N CYS A 383 -8.45 15.14 -3.32
CA CYS A 383 -7.80 15.80 -2.18
C CYS A 383 -8.63 16.99 -1.64
N GLY A 384 -9.23 17.78 -2.53
CA GLY A 384 -10.09 18.90 -2.17
C GLY A 384 -11.34 18.46 -1.42
N HIS A 385 -12.03 17.41 -1.91
CA HIS A 385 -13.20 16.85 -1.25
C HIS A 385 -12.85 16.34 0.15
N LEU A 386 -11.79 15.54 0.31
CA LEU A 386 -11.40 15.02 1.63
C LEU A 386 -11.03 16.13 2.63
N LYS A 387 -10.47 17.26 2.17
CA LYS A 387 -10.22 18.43 3.03
C LYS A 387 -11.51 19.10 3.49
N VAL A 388 -12.50 19.22 2.60
CA VAL A 388 -13.82 19.74 2.95
C VAL A 388 -14.49 18.80 3.96
N ASP A 389 -14.47 17.49 3.73
CA ASP A 389 -15.01 16.49 4.65
C ASP A 389 -14.36 16.60 6.03
N LEU A 390 -13.03 16.67 6.08
CA LEU A 390 -12.30 16.84 7.35
C LEU A 390 -12.68 18.14 8.07
N ALA A 391 -12.79 19.26 7.34
CA ALA A 391 -13.18 20.54 7.93
C ALA A 391 -14.61 20.50 8.48
N GLN A 392 -15.56 19.93 7.73
CA GLN A 392 -16.94 19.74 8.17
C GLN A 392 -17.02 18.83 9.39
N MET A 393 -16.27 17.73 9.43
CA MET A 393 -16.21 16.83 10.59
C MET A 393 -15.66 17.54 11.84
N LEU A 394 -14.64 18.40 11.69
CA LEU A 394 -14.07 19.20 12.78
C LEU A 394 -15.03 20.30 13.25
N GLU A 395 -15.74 20.95 12.34
CA GLU A 395 -16.76 21.94 12.67
C GLU A 395 -17.91 21.30 13.43
N TYR A 396 -18.44 20.19 12.91
CA TYR A 396 -19.47 19.40 13.57
C TYR A 396 -19.01 18.99 14.97
N LYS A 397 -17.76 18.53 15.13
CA LYS A 397 -17.16 18.20 16.44
C LYS A 397 -17.27 19.33 17.45
N ASN A 398 -16.96 20.55 17.02
CA ASN A 398 -16.99 21.74 17.87
C ASN A 398 -18.42 22.15 18.23
N GLN A 399 -19.38 21.89 17.33
CA GLN A 399 -20.79 22.25 17.50
C GLN A 399 -21.63 21.17 18.20
N LEU A 400 -21.14 19.94 18.35
CA LEU A 400 -21.86 18.80 18.94
C LEU A 400 -22.60 19.12 20.24
N LYS A 401 -21.92 19.77 21.20
CA LYS A 401 -22.54 20.12 22.49
C LYS A 401 -23.78 21.00 22.32
N THR A 402 -23.76 21.89 21.33
CA THR A 402 -24.88 22.77 20.99
C THR A 402 -25.97 21.99 20.25
N LEU A 403 -25.61 21.20 19.24
CA LEU A 403 -26.56 20.40 18.46
C LEU A 403 -27.37 19.43 19.33
N VAL A 404 -26.72 18.81 20.31
CA VAL A 404 -27.35 17.88 21.25
C VAL A 404 -28.38 18.59 22.14
N ARG A 405 -28.08 19.81 22.60
CA ARG A 405 -29.03 20.63 23.37
C ARG A 405 -30.28 21.00 22.57
N HIS A 406 -30.18 21.04 21.24
CA HIS A 406 -31.29 21.34 20.34
C HIS A 406 -32.04 20.11 19.84
N GLY A 407 -31.82 18.92 20.44
CA GLY A 407 -32.64 17.74 20.17
C GLY A 407 -32.25 16.95 18.92
N LEU A 408 -30.97 16.97 18.52
CA LEU A 408 -30.47 16.16 17.41
C LEU A 408 -30.74 14.66 17.67
N SER A 409 -31.51 14.02 16.78
CA SER A 409 -31.94 12.61 16.91
C SER A 409 -31.03 11.61 16.19
N SER A 410 -30.20 12.07 15.26
CA SER A 410 -29.25 11.25 14.50
C SER A 410 -27.89 11.93 14.40
N PHE A 411 -26.82 11.16 14.56
CA PHE A 411 -25.46 11.65 14.45
C PHE A 411 -24.88 11.34 13.07
N ALA A 412 -24.14 12.29 12.51
CA ALA A 412 -23.36 12.02 11.31
C ALA A 412 -22.20 11.08 11.65
N PHE A 413 -21.76 10.25 10.71
CA PHE A 413 -20.49 9.54 10.85
C PHE A 413 -19.34 10.55 11.10
N PRO A 414 -18.36 10.29 11.98
CA PRO A 414 -18.09 9.06 12.74
C PRO A 414 -18.59 9.09 14.21
N TYR A 415 -19.70 9.78 14.48
CA TYR A 415 -20.23 9.99 15.82
C TYR A 415 -21.31 8.96 16.17
N TYR A 416 -21.29 8.46 17.40
CA TYR A 416 -22.24 7.44 17.85
C TYR A 416 -22.61 7.63 19.32
N ILE A 417 -23.73 7.02 19.74
CA ILE A 417 -24.18 7.00 21.13
C ILE A 417 -23.80 5.66 21.76
N SER A 418 -23.29 5.70 22.98
CA SER A 418 -23.16 4.52 23.85
C SER A 418 -23.91 4.75 25.16
N CYS A 419 -24.49 3.70 25.73
CA CYS A 419 -25.01 3.72 27.09
C CYS A 419 -23.97 3.07 28.02
N VAL A 420 -23.44 3.83 28.98
CA VAL A 420 -22.48 3.36 29.98
C VAL A 420 -23.11 3.56 31.34
N ASN A 421 -23.33 2.48 32.09
CA ASN A 421 -23.97 2.50 33.42
C ASN A 421 -25.35 3.19 33.45
N GLY A 422 -26.14 3.08 32.37
CA GLY A 422 -27.45 3.72 32.26
C GLY A 422 -27.42 5.18 31.77
N GLU A 423 -26.23 5.75 31.57
CA GLU A 423 -26.05 7.10 31.03
C GLU A 423 -25.68 7.08 29.55
N TYR A 424 -26.41 7.86 28.75
CA TYR A 424 -26.09 8.03 27.33
C TYR A 424 -24.93 9.02 27.15
N GLN A 425 -23.92 8.58 26.42
CA GLN A 425 -22.73 9.36 26.09
C GLN A 425 -22.54 9.41 24.58
N ILE A 426 -22.11 10.56 24.08
CA ILE A 426 -21.81 10.77 22.67
C ILE A 426 -20.31 10.59 22.49
N ASN A 427 -19.95 9.67 21.61
CA ASN A 427 -18.60 9.30 21.29
C ASN A 427 -18.33 9.52 19.80
N TYR A 428 -17.06 9.40 19.42
CA TYR A 428 -16.66 9.44 18.02
C TYR A 428 -15.41 8.62 17.78
N ASN A 429 -15.30 8.08 16.57
CA ASN A 429 -14.08 7.42 16.17
C ASN A 429 -13.00 8.44 15.80
N GLY A 430 -12.11 8.73 16.76
CA GLY A 430 -10.96 9.62 16.54
C GLY A 430 -10.04 9.17 15.41
N PHE A 431 -9.97 7.86 15.11
CA PHE A 431 -9.13 7.34 14.03
C PHE A 431 -9.63 7.72 12.63
N THR A 432 -10.90 8.10 12.47
CA THR A 432 -11.42 8.66 11.22
C THR A 432 -10.68 9.93 10.82
N PHE A 433 -10.40 10.80 11.80
CA PHE A 433 -9.65 12.04 11.57
C PHE A 433 -8.20 11.75 11.19
N THR A 434 -7.58 10.77 11.86
CA THR A 434 -6.22 10.32 11.54
C THR A 434 -6.15 9.71 10.14
N ASN A 435 -7.12 8.88 9.76
CA ASN A 435 -7.25 8.30 8.42
C ASN A 435 -7.34 9.39 7.35
N LEU A 436 -8.31 10.30 7.48
CA LEU A 436 -8.52 11.39 6.52
C LEU A 436 -7.29 12.28 6.40
N SER A 437 -6.70 12.67 7.53
CA SER A 437 -5.49 13.52 7.55
C SER A 437 -4.31 12.83 6.85
N SER A 438 -4.11 11.54 7.10
CA SER A 438 -3.07 10.74 6.45
C SER A 438 -3.31 10.64 4.94
N ARG A 439 -4.56 10.38 4.53
CA ARG A 439 -4.94 10.26 3.13
C ARG A 439 -4.79 11.58 2.37
N ILE A 440 -5.19 12.70 2.99
CA ILE A 440 -4.99 14.05 2.44
C ILE A 440 -3.49 14.31 2.24
N THR A 441 -2.67 13.98 3.24
CA THR A 441 -1.21 14.17 3.19
C THR A 441 -0.58 13.36 2.05
N GLU A 442 -0.98 12.11 1.89
CA GLU A 442 -0.53 11.24 0.81
C GLU A 442 -0.89 11.80 -0.57
N LEU A 443 -2.16 12.19 -0.78
CA LEU A 443 -2.60 12.81 -2.04
C LEU A 443 -1.85 14.13 -2.31
N GLN A 444 -1.59 14.92 -1.27
CA GLN A 444 -0.78 16.13 -1.40
C GLN A 444 0.65 15.82 -1.84
N ASN A 445 1.26 14.72 -1.38
CA ASN A 445 2.57 14.28 -1.83
C ASN A 445 2.53 13.77 -3.29
N MET A 446 1.48 13.04 -3.69
CA MET A 446 1.25 12.65 -5.09
C MET A 446 1.16 13.87 -6.01
N ILE A 447 0.31 14.85 -5.66
CA ILE A 447 0.15 16.11 -6.40
C ILE A 447 1.49 16.82 -6.49
N ARG A 448 2.22 16.92 -5.37
CA ARG A 448 3.53 17.58 -5.34
C ARG A 448 4.50 16.92 -6.32
N HIS A 449 4.60 15.59 -6.36
CA HIS A 449 5.50 14.90 -7.31
C HIS A 449 5.06 15.11 -8.76
N ALA A 450 3.77 14.99 -9.06
CA ALA A 450 3.24 15.23 -10.40
C ALA A 450 3.50 16.67 -10.90
N GLU A 451 3.42 17.66 -10.01
CA GLU A 451 3.67 19.07 -10.36
C GLU A 451 5.15 19.45 -10.41
N THR A 452 6.02 18.70 -9.72
CA THR A 452 7.46 19.04 -9.61
C THR A 452 8.36 18.22 -10.55
N ALA A 453 7.84 17.16 -11.16
CA ALA A 453 8.56 16.31 -12.10
C ALA A 453 8.58 16.88 -13.53
N TYR A 454 9.35 16.20 -14.40
CA TYR A 454 9.53 16.62 -15.78
C TYR A 454 8.23 16.56 -16.60
N SER A 455 7.47 15.46 -16.49
CA SER A 455 6.05 15.38 -16.87
C SER A 455 5.21 15.10 -15.64
N THR A 456 3.93 15.46 -15.70
CA THR A 456 2.92 15.07 -14.72
C THR A 456 2.93 13.57 -14.48
N ASN A 457 2.97 12.79 -15.55
CA ASN A 457 2.97 11.34 -15.46
C ASN A 457 4.27 10.80 -14.89
N GLU A 458 5.45 11.32 -15.29
CA GLU A 458 6.73 10.99 -14.66
C GLU A 458 6.71 11.20 -13.14
N GLY A 459 6.09 12.29 -12.65
CA GLY A 459 5.98 12.56 -11.23
C GLY A 459 5.11 11.55 -10.48
N PHE A 460 3.98 11.15 -11.05
CA PHE A 460 3.17 10.08 -10.47
C PHE A 460 3.93 8.74 -10.47
N ALA A 461 4.57 8.39 -11.58
CA ALA A 461 5.36 7.17 -11.69
C ALA A 461 6.47 7.11 -10.64
N TYR A 462 7.23 8.21 -10.47
CA TYR A 462 8.26 8.28 -9.44
C TYR A 462 7.69 8.10 -8.03
N HIS A 463 6.53 8.70 -7.75
CA HIS A 463 5.88 8.53 -6.45
C HIS A 463 5.47 7.08 -6.16
N TYR A 464 4.93 6.36 -7.15
CA TYR A 464 4.64 4.93 -6.98
C TYR A 464 5.91 4.11 -6.77
N LEU A 465 7.02 4.45 -7.44
CA LEU A 465 8.30 3.78 -7.22
C LEU A 465 8.88 4.04 -5.82
N GLN A 466 8.64 5.23 -5.24
CA GLN A 466 9.02 5.52 -3.85
C GLN A 466 8.33 4.59 -2.86
N TRP A 467 7.06 4.24 -3.08
CA TRP A 467 6.37 3.27 -2.22
C TRP A 467 7.03 1.90 -2.21
N LEU A 468 7.74 1.55 -3.29
CA LEU A 468 8.46 0.30 -3.47
C LEU A 468 9.96 0.42 -3.21
N ASN A 469 10.49 1.62 -2.94
CA ASN A 469 11.93 1.89 -2.88
C ASN A 469 12.66 1.43 -4.17
N LEU A 470 12.03 1.66 -5.34
CA LEU A 470 12.48 1.28 -6.68
C LEU A 470 12.74 2.48 -7.59
N GLU A 471 12.88 3.69 -7.04
CA GLU A 471 13.04 4.95 -7.79
C GLU A 471 14.21 4.90 -8.77
N ARG A 472 15.28 4.19 -8.40
CA ARG A 472 16.46 3.98 -9.25
C ARG A 472 16.16 3.25 -10.56
N LEU A 473 15.07 2.48 -10.60
CA LEU A 473 14.64 1.73 -11.78
C LEU A 473 13.80 2.58 -12.75
N TYR A 474 13.40 3.81 -12.37
CA TYR A 474 12.60 4.66 -13.24
C TYR A 474 13.14 4.79 -14.68
N PRO A 475 14.46 4.96 -14.92
CA PRO A 475 15.01 5.04 -16.28
C PRO A 475 14.84 3.76 -17.11
N GLU A 476 14.57 2.63 -16.46
CA GLU A 476 14.38 1.31 -17.06
C GLU A 476 12.89 0.92 -17.16
N CYS A 477 12.00 1.74 -16.59
CA CYS A 477 10.57 1.47 -16.57
C CYS A 477 9.92 1.69 -17.94
N HIS A 478 8.96 0.81 -18.25
CA HIS A 478 8.18 0.90 -19.48
C HIS A 478 6.84 1.61 -19.24
N TRP A 479 6.35 2.30 -20.26
CA TRP A 479 5.02 2.88 -20.27
C TRP A 479 4.19 2.31 -21.43
N LEU A 480 2.95 1.92 -21.15
CA LEU A 480 1.97 1.55 -22.17
C LEU A 480 1.32 2.81 -22.73
N GLY A 481 1.09 2.86 -24.05
CA GLY A 481 0.60 4.05 -24.74
C GLY A 481 1.70 5.10 -24.97
N ASN A 482 1.34 6.39 -24.97
CA ASN A 482 2.29 7.50 -25.06
C ASN A 482 2.32 8.28 -23.77
N THR A 483 3.43 8.15 -23.06
CA THR A 483 3.56 8.80 -21.78
C THR A 483 4.99 9.12 -21.40
N PRO A 484 5.26 10.11 -20.51
CA PRO A 484 5.90 11.32 -21.00
C PRO A 484 5.16 11.97 -22.19
N ASP A 485 3.85 12.06 -22.00
CA ASP A 485 2.81 11.86 -23.03
C ASP A 485 2.83 12.90 -24.10
N ASP A 486 2.95 14.12 -23.65
CA ASP A 486 2.85 15.25 -24.54
C ASP A 486 4.24 15.73 -24.94
N MET A 487 5.28 15.14 -24.35
CA MET A 487 6.68 15.54 -24.51
C MET A 487 7.17 15.31 -25.93
N GLU A 488 6.51 14.42 -26.66
CA GLU A 488 6.68 14.31 -28.09
C GLU A 488 5.77 15.26 -28.87
N SER A 489 4.53 15.44 -28.42
CA SER A 489 3.51 16.24 -29.10
C SER A 489 4.00 17.66 -29.43
N GLU A 490 4.84 18.25 -28.57
CA GLU A 490 5.36 19.61 -28.69
C GLU A 490 6.60 19.76 -29.59
N MET A 491 7.43 18.73 -29.70
CA MET A 491 8.51 18.77 -30.70
C MET A 491 8.05 18.44 -32.09
N HIS A 492 6.94 17.74 -32.20
CA HIS A 492 6.26 17.66 -33.47
C HIS A 492 5.69 19.03 -33.91
N SER A 493 5.12 19.82 -33.00
CA SER A 493 4.56 21.13 -33.36
C SER A 493 5.61 22.09 -33.95
N PHE A 494 6.82 22.14 -33.40
CA PHE A 494 7.88 23.04 -33.85
C PHE A 494 8.52 22.64 -35.17
N ILE A 495 8.89 21.38 -35.32
CA ILE A 495 9.62 20.99 -36.53
C ILE A 495 8.64 21.02 -37.73
N ASN A 496 7.32 20.98 -37.48
CA ASN A 496 6.30 21.22 -38.50
C ASN A 496 6.34 22.62 -39.14
N ASN A 497 6.78 23.66 -38.41
CA ASN A 497 6.80 25.04 -38.93
C ASN A 497 7.83 25.29 -40.04
N TYR A 498 8.74 24.33 -40.23
CA TYR A 498 9.86 24.42 -41.17
C TYR A 498 9.74 23.51 -42.39
N ILE A 499 8.63 22.80 -42.55
CA ILE A 499 8.44 21.80 -43.61
C ILE A 499 8.27 22.44 -45.01
N ASN A 500 8.87 21.82 -46.03
CA ASN A 500 8.75 22.16 -47.47
C ASN A 500 9.23 23.56 -47.85
N LYS A 501 9.89 24.24 -46.91
CA LYS A 501 10.63 25.47 -47.17
C LYS A 501 12.03 25.09 -47.62
N GLU A 502 12.49 25.63 -48.74
CA GLU A 502 13.91 25.56 -49.10
C GLU A 502 14.67 26.53 -48.19
N LEU A 503 15.51 25.97 -47.31
CA LEU A 503 16.25 26.72 -46.30
C LEU A 503 17.65 27.03 -46.84
N SER A 504 17.97 28.30 -46.99
CA SER A 504 19.35 28.71 -47.26
C SER A 504 20.28 28.29 -46.11
N ARG A 505 21.60 28.32 -46.34
CA ARG A 505 22.59 27.98 -45.31
C ARG A 505 22.47 28.82 -44.03
N GLU A 506 22.11 30.10 -44.15
CA GLU A 506 21.83 30.97 -43.00
C GLU A 506 20.57 30.52 -42.25
N MET A 507 19.47 30.23 -42.96
CA MET A 507 18.22 29.74 -42.36
C MET A 507 18.35 28.36 -41.73
N PHE A 508 19.17 27.48 -42.29
CA PHE A 508 19.40 26.16 -41.72
C PHE A 508 20.25 26.22 -40.44
N THR A 509 21.23 27.12 -40.39
CA THR A 509 22.00 27.39 -39.16
C THR A 509 21.07 27.90 -38.06
N GLN A 510 20.10 28.73 -38.43
CA GLN A 510 19.04 29.20 -37.55
C GLN A 510 18.15 28.05 -37.04
N PHE A 511 17.64 27.16 -37.91
CA PHE A 511 16.92 25.94 -37.47
C PHE A 511 17.73 25.05 -36.52
N CYS A 512 19.02 24.84 -36.80
CA CYS A 512 19.87 23.99 -35.97
C CYS A 512 20.04 24.53 -34.55
N ALA A 513 20.18 25.86 -34.44
CA ALA A 513 20.19 26.56 -33.17
C ALA A 513 18.85 26.39 -32.45
N GLU A 514 17.72 26.50 -33.16
CA GLU A 514 16.36 26.36 -32.60
C GLU A 514 15.99 24.91 -32.20
N PHE A 515 16.39 23.90 -32.97
CA PHE A 515 16.15 22.49 -32.64
C PHE A 515 16.98 22.05 -31.42
N LEU A 516 18.25 22.44 -31.30
CA LEU A 516 19.03 22.13 -30.08
C LEU A 516 18.32 22.69 -28.84
N THR A 517 17.84 23.92 -29.02
CA THR A 517 17.12 24.68 -28.01
C THR A 517 15.89 23.90 -27.56
N GLN A 518 15.09 23.38 -28.49
CA GLN A 518 13.84 22.69 -28.17
C GLN A 518 14.00 21.19 -27.81
N TYR A 519 15.03 20.53 -28.34
CA TYR A 519 15.28 19.13 -28.04
C TYR A 519 15.68 18.91 -26.60
N ASN A 520 16.71 19.62 -26.15
CA ASN A 520 17.18 19.56 -24.77
C ASN A 520 16.10 19.97 -23.76
N GLN A 521 15.01 20.52 -24.28
CA GLN A 521 13.80 20.91 -23.60
C GLN A 521 12.84 19.73 -23.38
N LEU A 522 12.67 18.80 -24.33
CA LEU A 522 11.59 17.81 -24.30
C LEU A 522 11.94 16.40 -23.77
N PHE A 523 13.23 16.07 -23.64
CA PHE A 523 13.69 14.89 -22.89
C PHE A 523 15.04 15.19 -22.18
N PRO A 524 15.04 15.92 -21.06
CA PRO A 524 16.24 16.41 -20.39
C PRO A 524 17.12 15.28 -19.81
N HIS A 525 16.59 14.07 -19.67
CA HIS A 525 17.33 12.87 -19.29
C HIS A 525 18.42 12.47 -20.33
N LYS A 526 18.41 13.09 -21.53
CA LYS A 526 19.27 12.82 -22.71
C LYS A 526 19.96 14.06 -23.32
N LYS A 527 20.31 15.07 -22.50
CA LYS A 527 20.76 16.41 -22.94
C LYS A 527 22.06 16.49 -23.77
N LEU A 528 22.12 17.49 -24.67
CA LEU A 528 23.26 17.89 -25.49
C LEU A 528 24.04 19.13 -24.98
N ARG A 529 25.31 19.29 -25.44
CA ARG A 529 26.22 20.43 -25.16
C ARG A 529 25.80 21.75 -25.84
N SER A 530 26.09 22.90 -25.22
CA SER A 530 25.48 24.22 -25.50
C SER A 530 26.43 25.34 -25.96
N ASP A 531 27.74 25.13 -25.88
CA ASP A 531 28.80 26.06 -26.33
C ASP A 531 28.92 26.13 -27.86
N ARG A 532 28.21 25.25 -28.58
CA ARG A 532 28.24 25.10 -30.03
C ARG A 532 26.90 24.59 -30.55
N SER A 533 26.38 25.21 -31.61
CA SER A 533 25.23 24.68 -32.35
C SER A 533 25.53 23.28 -32.88
N PRO A 534 24.59 22.32 -32.76
CA PRO A 534 24.81 20.97 -33.22
C PRO A 534 24.94 21.00 -34.73
N GLY A 535 26.02 20.40 -35.23
CA GLY A 535 26.13 20.17 -36.67
C GLY A 535 25.01 19.24 -37.13
N ILE A 536 24.75 19.22 -38.44
CA ILE A 536 23.74 18.36 -39.05
C ILE A 536 23.81 16.91 -38.53
N ASN A 537 25.02 16.37 -38.30
CA ASN A 537 25.21 15.02 -37.77
C ASN A 537 24.82 14.85 -36.30
N LYS A 538 24.91 15.89 -35.46
CA LYS A 538 24.55 15.87 -34.04
C LYS A 538 23.05 16.09 -33.82
N LEU A 539 22.42 16.94 -34.63
CA LEU A 539 20.96 17.06 -34.76
C LEU A 539 20.32 15.76 -35.21
N LYS A 540 20.90 15.16 -36.26
CA LYS A 540 20.53 13.81 -36.69
C LYS A 540 20.62 12.78 -35.56
N ARG A 541 21.53 12.95 -34.58
CA ARG A 541 21.66 12.05 -33.41
C ARG A 541 20.62 12.28 -32.32
N VAL A 542 19.93 13.41 -32.36
CA VAL A 542 19.16 13.92 -31.25
C VAL A 542 17.70 13.95 -31.63
N ILE A 543 17.33 14.38 -32.84
CA ILE A 543 16.13 13.82 -33.52
C ILE A 543 16.00 12.29 -33.29
N ALA A 544 17.14 11.59 -33.20
CA ALA A 544 17.22 10.20 -32.80
C ALA A 544 17.18 9.81 -31.29
N GLU A 545 17.50 10.62 -30.24
CA GLU A 545 17.36 10.18 -28.81
C GLU A 545 16.01 10.60 -28.15
N HIS A 546 15.24 11.53 -28.71
CA HIS A 546 13.88 11.94 -28.24
C HIS A 546 12.75 11.56 -29.21
N ASN A 547 13.00 10.79 -30.27
CA ASN A 547 11.95 10.22 -31.14
C ASN A 547 10.96 11.21 -31.83
N TRP A 548 11.45 12.17 -32.63
CA TRP A 548 10.57 13.08 -33.43
C TRP A 548 10.79 12.95 -34.97
N SER A 549 9.77 13.22 -35.82
CA SER A 549 9.69 12.79 -37.25
C SER A 549 10.05 13.81 -38.35
N TYR A 550 11.34 14.04 -38.61
CA TYR A 550 11.81 15.11 -39.53
C TYR A 550 13.14 14.78 -40.24
N ARG A 551 13.29 15.09 -41.54
CA ARG A 551 14.49 14.77 -42.36
C ARG A 551 15.15 16.01 -42.96
N ILE A 552 16.48 15.99 -42.99
CA ILE A 552 17.30 17.12 -43.40
C ILE A 552 18.23 16.73 -44.58
N THR A 553 18.03 17.31 -45.78
CA THR A 553 18.79 17.00 -47.04
C THR A 553 19.46 18.22 -47.69
N THR A 554 20.37 17.96 -48.63
CA THR A 554 21.10 18.98 -49.40
C THR A 554 20.82 18.83 -50.89
N ILE A 555 20.45 19.91 -51.61
CA ILE A 555 19.98 19.86 -53.01
C ILE A 555 21.12 20.08 -54.03
N LYS A 556 21.19 19.24 -55.06
CA LYS A 556 22.36 19.06 -55.95
C LYS A 556 22.67 20.17 -56.95
N ASN A 557 21.73 21.09 -57.24
CA ASN A 557 22.01 22.12 -58.23
C ASN A 557 22.90 23.26 -57.72
N ASN A 558 23.14 23.39 -56.39
CA ASN A 558 24.11 24.35 -55.83
C ASN A 558 24.70 24.02 -54.44
N GLY A 559 24.32 22.92 -53.77
CA GLY A 559 24.99 22.42 -52.55
C GLY A 559 24.92 23.31 -51.30
N THR A 560 24.25 24.46 -51.37
CA THR A 560 24.16 25.50 -50.33
C THR A 560 22.78 25.60 -49.69
N THR A 561 21.85 24.74 -50.09
CA THR A 561 20.44 24.77 -49.66
C THR A 561 20.08 23.47 -48.96
N TYR A 562 19.35 23.61 -47.86
CA TYR A 562 18.87 22.54 -47.02
C TYR A 562 17.36 22.47 -47.07
N ARG A 563 16.82 21.30 -46.79
CA ARG A 563 15.37 21.15 -46.73
C ARG A 563 15.01 20.27 -45.55
N ILE A 564 14.08 20.77 -44.73
CA ILE A 564 13.44 19.99 -43.67
C ILE A 564 12.14 19.53 -44.25
N GLU A 565 12.06 18.24 -44.37
CA GLU A 565 10.88 17.59 -44.87
C GLU A 565 10.30 16.87 -43.67
N LYS A 566 8.96 16.89 -43.53
CA LYS A 566 8.33 15.93 -42.64
C LYS A 566 8.81 14.58 -43.14
N GLY A 567 9.35 13.78 -42.22
CA GLY A 567 9.76 12.43 -42.54
C GLY A 567 8.62 11.69 -43.22
#